data_AF-A0A1X4I4J6-F1
#
_entry.id   AF-A0A1X4I4J6-F1
#
_cell.length_a   1.000
_cell.length_b   1.000
_cell.length_c   1.000
_cell.angle_alpha   90.00
_cell.angle_beta   90.00
_cell.angle_gamma   90.00
#
_symmetry.space_group_name_H-M   'P 1'
#
loop_
_entity.id
_entity.type
_entity.pdbx_description
1 polymer ?
#
loop_
_entity_poly.entity_id
_entity_poly.type
_entity_poly.pdbx_seq_one_letter_code
_entity_poly.pdbx_strand_id
1 'polypeptide(L)'
;MSAEYATFGLAPATRAGGLLADGDYQVHRDFVDFVVDGRPLLFRLSDLDAVSPLASDVPPSLFTAQVQGLLLETEAPLPAGRYIVYGCPECEDLACGAVTAVIERDGEDFIWRDFAWQTGEHADLELNGYHGLGPFRFRGTEYRTALASLLDGDVPGARRRVLLIGARVALLARLAAALRTIGVGADIAHDADGVPADELRGYGAVVFGRSVSAGERDAVRRAFAGAGVDVPCVDGFAPVVPLLVAQTEQALERGPRDRRRLTELTAAGDAAELEVTSSCRVRLTAYRIDRLSRTHIRDLFDGVLEPGRHRVPLDGRAVKGEAYLVARTGGTVLVTEVAR
;
A
#
# COMPACT_ATOMS: atom_id res chain seq x y z
N MET A 1 35.23 5.05 18.87
CA MET A 1 34.52 3.94 18.21
C MET A 1 34.01 4.47 16.89
N SER A 2 34.49 3.94 15.76
CA SER A 2 33.99 4.36 14.44
C SER A 2 32.50 4.03 14.39
N ALA A 3 31.63 5.03 14.23
CA ALA A 3 30.24 4.75 13.94
C ALA A 3 30.21 3.97 12.62
N GLU A 4 29.68 2.76 12.65
CA GLU A 4 29.52 1.95 11.46
C GLU A 4 28.55 2.70 10.53
N TYR A 5 28.93 2.86 9.26
CA TYR A 5 28.06 3.50 8.27
C TYR A 5 26.84 2.62 8.04
N ALA A 6 25.66 3.22 8.18
CA ALA A 6 24.41 2.59 7.79
C ALA A 6 24.22 2.74 6.27
N THR A 7 23.54 1.78 5.64
CA THR A 7 23.12 1.95 4.25
C THR A 7 21.84 2.76 4.18
N PHE A 8 21.71 3.59 3.14
CA PHE A 8 20.50 4.35 2.85
C PHE A 8 19.91 3.91 1.51
N GLY A 9 18.60 3.69 1.50
CA GLY A 9 17.86 3.35 0.30
C GLY A 9 16.42 3.83 0.39
N LEU A 10 15.70 3.61 -0.70
CA LEU A 10 14.30 4.01 -0.84
C LEU A 10 13.51 2.81 -1.35
N ALA A 11 12.33 2.59 -0.80
CA ALA A 11 11.43 1.54 -1.25
C ALA A 11 10.00 2.06 -1.36
N PRO A 12 9.23 1.62 -2.37
CA PRO A 12 7.80 1.93 -2.42
C PRO A 12 7.13 1.32 -1.21
N ALA A 13 6.24 2.09 -0.60
CA ALA A 13 5.38 1.65 0.47
C ALA A 13 3.95 2.14 0.23
N THR A 14 3.02 1.42 0.83
CA THR A 14 1.60 1.68 0.68
C THR A 14 0.95 1.61 2.04
N ARG A 15 0.28 2.71 2.44
CA ARG A 15 -0.73 2.67 3.49
C ARG A 15 -2.06 2.34 2.82
N ALA A 16 -2.51 1.10 2.96
CA ALA A 16 -3.77 0.67 2.37
C ALA A 16 -4.92 1.49 2.95
N GLY A 17 -5.72 2.10 2.07
CA GLY A 17 -6.97 2.73 2.47
C GLY A 17 -8.04 1.72 2.87
N GLY A 18 -9.13 2.20 3.46
CA GLY A 18 -10.22 1.34 3.91
C GLY A 18 -11.49 2.13 4.21
N LEU A 19 -12.65 1.55 3.88
CA LEU A 19 -13.93 2.00 4.42
C LEU A 19 -14.12 1.30 5.76
N LEU A 20 -14.15 2.08 6.84
CA LEU A 20 -14.42 1.60 8.19
C LEU A 20 -15.91 1.23 8.29
N ALA A 21 -16.23 0.35 9.24
CA ALA A 21 -17.61 -0.14 9.44
C ALA A 21 -18.61 1.00 9.74
N ASP A 22 -18.09 2.13 10.24
CA ASP A 22 -18.86 3.29 10.68
C ASP A 22 -19.12 4.30 9.54
N GLY A 23 -18.57 4.05 8.35
CA GLY A 23 -18.67 4.94 7.19
C GLY A 23 -17.51 5.92 7.03
N ASP A 24 -16.59 5.95 8.01
CA ASP A 24 -15.33 6.70 7.91
C ASP A 24 -14.40 6.06 6.87
N TYR A 25 -13.54 6.88 6.28
CA TYR A 25 -12.57 6.46 5.27
C TYR A 25 -11.16 6.65 5.80
N GLN A 26 -10.34 5.61 5.65
CA GLN A 26 -8.89 5.71 5.74
C GLN A 26 -8.36 6.01 4.34
N VAL A 27 -7.68 7.15 4.20
CA VAL A 27 -7.14 7.55 2.91
C VAL A 27 -5.93 6.70 2.56
N HIS A 28 -5.99 6.05 1.41
CA HIS A 28 -4.83 5.35 0.90
C HIS A 28 -3.71 6.32 0.56
N ARG A 29 -2.47 5.93 0.85
CA ARG A 29 -1.30 6.67 0.42
C ARG A 29 -0.28 5.72 -0.17
N ASP A 30 0.15 6.01 -1.39
CA ASP A 30 1.39 5.45 -1.93
C ASP A 30 2.51 6.45 -1.66
N PHE A 31 3.59 5.99 -1.04
CA PHE A 31 4.71 6.83 -0.61
C PHE A 31 6.04 6.10 -0.72
N VAL A 32 7.13 6.81 -0.56
CA VAL A 32 8.49 6.25 -0.57
C VAL A 32 8.99 6.12 0.86
N ASP A 33 9.14 4.88 1.34
CA ASP A 33 9.72 4.60 2.65
C ASP A 33 11.26 4.66 2.60
N PHE A 34 11.86 5.04 3.72
CA PHE A 34 13.30 5.07 3.91
C PHE A 34 13.78 3.68 4.32
N VAL A 35 14.75 3.13 3.60
CA VAL A 35 15.36 1.83 3.90
C VAL A 35 16.71 2.06 4.54
N VAL A 36 16.85 1.65 5.80
CA VAL A 36 18.11 1.72 6.55
C VAL A 36 18.60 0.31 6.80
N ASP A 37 19.85 0.00 6.43
CA ASP A 37 20.46 -1.34 6.55
C ASP A 37 19.59 -2.46 5.93
N GLY A 38 18.99 -2.16 4.76
CA GLY A 38 18.12 -3.09 4.04
C GLY A 38 16.74 -3.33 4.68
N ARG A 39 16.39 -2.59 5.75
CA ARG A 39 15.08 -2.69 6.41
C ARG A 39 14.32 -1.36 6.32
N PRO A 40 13.05 -1.35 5.89
CA PRO A 40 12.24 -0.14 5.90
C PRO A 40 12.14 0.43 7.33
N LEU A 41 12.38 1.72 7.46
CA LEU A 41 12.49 2.43 8.73
C LEU A 41 11.13 2.50 9.43
N LEU A 42 10.03 2.55 8.67
CA LEU A 42 8.68 2.50 9.22
C LEU A 42 8.44 1.20 10.00
N PHE A 43 9.00 0.06 9.57
CA PHE A 43 8.90 -1.20 10.32
C PHE A 43 9.64 -1.19 11.66
N ARG A 44 10.58 -0.25 11.88
CA ARG A 44 11.28 -0.08 13.15
C ARG A 44 10.47 0.77 14.14
N LEU A 45 9.42 1.44 13.67
CA LEU A 45 8.53 2.30 14.45
C LEU A 45 7.21 1.54 14.66
N SER A 46 7.12 0.77 15.75
CA SER A 46 5.95 -0.06 16.04
C SER A 46 4.68 0.78 16.21
N ASP A 47 3.54 0.27 15.72
CA ASP A 47 2.18 0.82 15.91
C ASP A 47 1.89 2.21 15.30
N LEU A 48 2.69 2.64 14.32
CA LEU A 48 2.53 3.93 13.67
C LEU A 48 1.71 3.84 12.37
N ASP A 49 0.55 4.51 12.34
CA ASP A 49 -0.18 4.79 11.10
C ASP A 49 0.27 6.14 10.52
N ALA A 50 1.44 6.14 9.87
CA ALA A 50 2.04 7.33 9.29
C ALA A 50 2.71 7.03 7.94
N VAL A 51 2.90 8.08 7.15
CA VAL A 51 3.49 8.01 5.82
C VAL A 51 4.64 9.01 5.72
N SER A 52 5.64 8.72 4.91
CA SER A 52 6.70 9.71 4.67
C SER A 52 6.14 10.95 3.96
N PRO A 53 6.76 12.13 4.09
CA PRO A 53 6.42 13.30 3.27
C PRO A 53 6.63 13.09 1.75
N LEU A 54 7.30 12.02 1.36
CA LEU A 54 7.53 11.61 -0.03
C LEU A 54 6.33 10.78 -0.56
N ALA A 55 5.12 11.28 -0.33
CA ALA A 55 3.88 10.65 -0.81
C ALA A 55 3.59 11.07 -2.26
N SER A 56 3.08 10.12 -3.04
CA SER A 56 2.85 10.23 -4.49
C SER A 56 1.72 11.17 -4.89
N ASP A 57 0.84 11.48 -3.96
CA ASP A 57 -0.33 12.36 -4.11
C ASP A 57 -0.05 13.81 -3.68
N VAL A 58 1.16 14.09 -3.20
CA VAL A 58 1.65 15.44 -2.93
C VAL A 58 1.97 16.15 -4.26
N PRO A 59 1.58 17.43 -4.42
CA PRO A 59 1.94 18.22 -5.60
C PRO A 59 3.45 18.20 -5.91
N PRO A 60 3.86 18.14 -7.19
CA PRO A 60 5.29 18.02 -7.57
C PRO A 60 6.22 19.08 -6.96
N SER A 61 5.74 20.31 -6.78
CA SER A 61 6.50 21.39 -6.15
C SER A 61 6.75 21.14 -4.66
N LEU A 62 5.74 20.64 -3.95
CA LEU A 62 5.88 20.25 -2.55
C LEU A 62 6.75 19.00 -2.40
N PHE A 63 6.56 17.99 -3.26
CA PHE A 63 7.42 16.80 -3.30
C PHE A 63 8.90 17.18 -3.52
N THR A 64 9.18 18.07 -4.48
CA THR A 64 10.54 18.58 -4.74
C THR A 64 11.11 19.29 -3.51
N ALA A 65 10.32 20.14 -2.85
CA ALA A 65 10.73 20.83 -1.64
C ALA A 65 11.04 19.87 -0.47
N GLN A 66 10.28 18.77 -0.34
CA GLN A 66 10.56 17.72 0.66
C GLN A 66 11.89 17.02 0.40
N VAL A 67 12.17 16.66 -0.86
CA VAL A 67 13.45 16.06 -1.25
C VAL A 67 14.62 17.01 -0.99
N GLN A 68 14.49 18.29 -1.37
CA GLN A 68 15.50 19.32 -1.11
C GLN A 68 15.74 19.55 0.39
N GLY A 69 14.67 19.49 1.21
CA GLY A 69 14.76 19.52 2.65
C GLY A 69 15.59 18.37 3.22
N LEU A 70 15.32 17.13 2.78
CA LEU A 70 16.09 15.95 3.21
C LEU A 70 17.55 15.98 2.73
N LEU A 71 17.84 16.68 1.63
CA LEU A 71 19.20 16.96 1.16
C LEU A 71 19.90 18.08 1.96
N LEU A 72 19.21 18.74 2.89
CA LEU A 72 19.64 19.94 3.62
C LEU A 72 20.03 21.09 2.68
N GLU A 73 19.27 21.26 1.59
CA GLU A 73 19.37 22.40 0.68
C GLU A 73 18.45 23.55 1.12
N THR A 74 17.47 23.26 1.96
CA THR A 74 16.59 24.21 2.62
C THR A 74 16.68 24.08 4.15
N GLU A 75 16.27 25.14 4.84
CA GLU A 75 16.24 25.16 6.31
C GLU A 75 15.27 24.10 6.86
N ALA A 76 15.56 23.64 8.08
CA ALA A 76 14.72 22.65 8.73
C ALA A 76 13.31 23.20 8.98
N PRO A 77 12.26 22.41 8.72
CA PRO A 77 10.87 22.87 8.86
C PRO A 77 10.47 23.04 10.34
N LEU A 78 11.22 22.44 11.27
CA LEU A 78 10.97 22.53 12.71
C LEU A 78 12.20 23.05 13.45
N PRO A 79 12.02 23.68 14.63
CA PRO A 79 13.13 24.13 15.47
C PRO A 79 14.13 23.01 15.80
N ALA A 80 15.35 23.43 16.13
CA ALA A 80 16.47 22.54 16.47
C ALA A 80 16.88 21.58 15.32
N GLY A 81 16.66 21.97 14.06
CA GLY A 81 17.14 21.21 12.90
C GLY A 81 16.33 19.94 12.64
N ARG A 82 15.05 19.91 13.05
CA ARG A 82 14.23 18.70 12.99
C ARG A 82 13.40 18.66 11.71
N TYR A 83 13.33 17.47 11.14
CA TYR A 83 12.60 17.16 9.92
C TYR A 83 11.52 16.14 10.22
N ILE A 84 10.39 16.25 9.51
CA ILE A 84 9.34 15.24 9.54
C ILE A 84 9.81 14.04 8.72
N VAL A 85 9.89 12.88 9.37
CA VAL A 85 10.25 11.61 8.72
C VAL A 85 8.99 10.83 8.36
N TYR A 86 7.99 10.81 9.25
CA TYR A 86 6.66 10.27 8.97
C TYR A 86 5.60 11.19 9.58
N GLY A 87 4.56 11.52 8.81
CA GLY A 87 3.46 12.39 9.23
C GLY A 87 2.10 11.70 9.16
N CYS A 88 1.09 12.35 9.74
CA CYS A 88 -0.29 11.88 9.66
C CYS A 88 -0.73 11.72 8.20
N PRO A 89 -1.24 10.55 7.79
CA PRO A 89 -1.64 10.30 6.42
C PRO A 89 -2.87 11.09 6.01
N GLU A 90 -3.67 11.61 6.94
CA GLU A 90 -4.94 12.28 6.63
C GLU A 90 -4.77 13.78 6.38
N CYS A 91 -4.00 14.46 7.22
CA CYS A 91 -3.90 15.92 7.20
C CYS A 91 -2.48 16.48 7.12
N GLU A 92 -1.44 15.64 7.27
CA GLU A 92 -0.03 16.06 7.32
C GLU A 92 0.30 17.13 8.39
N ASP A 93 -0.64 17.38 9.31
CA ASP A 93 -0.50 18.37 10.37
C ASP A 93 0.32 17.80 11.54
N LEU A 94 1.33 18.55 11.97
CA LEU A 94 2.13 18.23 13.15
C LEU A 94 1.27 18.02 14.39
N ALA A 95 0.17 18.77 14.55
CA ALA A 95 -0.73 18.64 15.70
C ALA A 95 -1.41 17.25 15.79
N CYS A 96 -1.57 16.56 14.65
CA CYS A 96 -2.06 15.19 14.62
C CYS A 96 -0.99 14.18 15.05
N GLY A 97 0.28 14.58 14.93
CA GLY A 97 1.45 13.84 15.35
C GLY A 97 2.31 13.36 14.19
N ALA A 98 3.62 13.47 14.37
CA ALA A 98 4.61 13.08 13.40
C ALA A 98 5.84 12.45 14.07
N VAL A 99 6.43 11.47 13.40
CA VAL A 99 7.79 11.05 13.71
C VAL A 99 8.75 12.00 13.04
N THR A 100 9.66 12.52 13.85
CA THR A 100 10.57 13.60 13.49
C THR A 100 11.97 13.24 13.97
N ALA A 101 13.00 13.72 13.26
CA ALA A 101 14.40 13.47 13.59
C ALA A 101 15.24 14.70 13.32
N VAL A 102 16.38 14.82 14.02
CA VAL A 102 17.42 15.77 13.65
C VAL A 102 18.16 15.20 12.44
N ILE A 103 18.24 15.98 11.36
CA ILE A 103 19.04 15.64 10.18
C ILE A 103 20.11 16.71 10.02
N GLU A 104 21.37 16.30 10.10
CA GLU A 104 22.51 17.20 10.00
C GLU A 104 23.58 16.66 9.05
N ARG A 105 24.36 17.57 8.47
CA ARG A 105 25.54 17.22 7.69
C ARG A 105 26.75 17.09 8.62
N ASP A 106 27.54 16.04 8.41
CA ASP A 106 28.86 15.91 8.99
C ASP A 106 29.90 15.70 7.88
N GLY A 107 30.57 16.78 7.50
CA GLY A 107 31.39 16.83 6.30
C GLY A 107 30.54 16.58 5.05
N GLU A 108 30.87 15.53 4.30
CA GLU A 108 30.08 15.11 3.13
C GLU A 108 28.92 14.17 3.46
N ASP A 109 28.88 13.65 4.68
CA ASP A 109 27.92 12.64 5.14
C ASP A 109 26.68 13.25 5.79
N PHE A 110 25.66 12.42 5.99
CA PHE A 110 24.42 12.80 6.67
C PHE A 110 24.22 11.96 7.92
N ILE A 111 23.76 12.61 8.98
CA ILE A 111 23.44 11.97 10.26
C ILE A 111 21.96 12.18 10.54
N TRP A 112 21.23 11.09 10.79
CA TRP A 112 19.88 11.11 11.32
C TRP A 112 19.92 10.66 12.78
N ARG A 113 19.44 11.49 13.71
CA ARG A 113 19.46 11.19 15.15
C ARG A 113 18.26 11.75 15.89
N ASP A 114 18.15 11.41 17.16
CA ASP A 114 17.16 11.95 18.10
C ASP A 114 15.73 11.84 17.57
N PHE A 115 15.36 10.65 17.10
CA PHE A 115 14.01 10.37 16.61
C PHE A 115 13.00 10.50 17.74
N ALA A 116 11.87 11.15 17.49
CA ALA A 116 10.80 11.27 18.47
C ALA A 116 9.43 11.41 17.81
N TRP A 117 8.40 11.04 18.56
CA TRP A 117 7.02 11.43 18.27
C TRP A 117 6.80 12.88 18.73
N GLN A 118 6.31 13.73 17.82
CA GLN A 118 6.16 15.17 18.05
C GLN A 118 4.77 15.62 17.61
N THR A 119 4.07 16.34 18.49
CA THR A 119 2.73 16.92 18.23
C THR A 119 2.68 18.44 18.36
N GLY A 120 3.78 19.07 18.80
CA GLY A 120 3.89 20.52 18.99
C GLY A 120 5.23 21.03 18.48
N GLU A 121 5.51 22.32 18.67
CA GLU A 121 6.72 22.98 18.13
C GLU A 121 8.04 22.35 18.61
N HIS A 122 8.10 21.88 19.85
CA HIS A 122 9.29 21.27 20.45
C HIS A 122 9.03 19.79 20.75
N ALA A 123 10.04 18.95 20.52
CA ALA A 123 10.00 17.54 20.87
C ALA A 123 10.52 17.30 22.28
N ASP A 124 9.80 16.48 23.04
CA ASP A 124 10.26 15.93 24.32
C ASP A 124 10.90 14.56 24.07
N LEU A 125 12.24 14.52 24.04
CA LEU A 125 12.99 13.30 23.76
C LEU A 125 12.97 12.30 24.91
N GLU A 126 12.79 12.75 26.16
CA GLU A 126 12.74 11.85 27.30
C GLU A 126 11.42 11.07 27.27
N LEU A 127 10.32 11.78 27.05
CA LEU A 127 8.98 11.18 27.06
C LEU A 127 8.63 10.47 25.75
N ASN A 128 8.95 11.07 24.60
CA ASN A 128 8.47 10.64 23.28
C ASN A 128 9.60 10.21 22.33
N GLY A 129 10.83 10.08 22.84
CA GLY A 129 11.98 9.63 22.05
C GLY A 129 11.90 8.15 21.68
N TYR A 130 12.25 7.82 20.45
CA TYR A 130 12.46 6.44 20.00
C TYR A 130 13.85 5.98 20.43
N HIS A 131 14.01 5.74 21.73
CA HIS A 131 15.26 5.30 22.34
C HIS A 131 15.75 3.99 21.71
N GLY A 132 16.95 4.01 21.12
CA GLY A 132 17.54 2.87 20.39
C GLY A 132 17.37 2.92 18.86
N LEU A 133 16.70 3.95 18.32
CA LEU A 133 16.68 4.21 16.88
C LEU A 133 17.72 5.27 16.51
N GLY A 134 18.74 4.84 15.74
CA GLY A 134 19.87 5.69 15.37
C GLY A 134 20.83 5.94 16.54
N PRO A 135 21.81 6.86 16.39
CA PRO A 135 22.03 7.68 15.20
C PRO A 135 22.44 6.84 13.98
N PHE A 136 21.93 7.19 12.80
CA PHE A 136 22.35 6.60 11.55
C PHE A 136 23.28 7.55 10.82
N ARG A 137 24.45 7.06 10.44
CA ARG A 137 25.39 7.80 9.59
C ARG A 137 25.36 7.22 8.19
N PHE A 138 25.03 8.06 7.21
CA PHE A 138 24.95 7.67 5.81
C PHE A 138 26.10 8.27 5.01
N ARG A 139 26.65 7.50 4.09
CA ARG A 139 27.62 8.02 3.12
C ARG A 139 26.96 9.06 2.24
N GLY A 140 27.57 10.24 2.15
CA GLY A 140 27.04 11.36 1.39
C GLY A 140 26.63 11.04 -0.05
N THR A 141 27.49 10.31 -0.76
CA THR A 141 27.25 9.96 -2.16
C THR A 141 26.03 9.06 -2.33
N GLU A 142 25.93 7.98 -1.55
CA GLU A 142 24.83 7.02 -1.62
C GLU A 142 23.49 7.70 -1.23
N TYR A 143 23.50 8.50 -0.17
CA TYR A 143 22.34 9.25 0.31
C TYR A 143 21.82 10.25 -0.75
N ARG A 144 22.71 11.07 -1.32
CA ARG A 144 22.34 12.06 -2.34
C ARG A 144 21.84 11.40 -3.61
N THR A 145 22.52 10.34 -4.08
CA THR A 145 22.09 9.61 -5.28
C THR A 145 20.70 9.01 -5.11
N ALA A 146 20.42 8.39 -3.96
CA ALA A 146 19.09 7.81 -3.71
C ALA A 146 17.99 8.88 -3.72
N LEU A 147 18.18 10.01 -3.04
CA LEU A 147 17.17 11.09 -3.03
C LEU A 147 17.03 11.80 -4.38
N ALA A 148 18.14 12.02 -5.10
CA ALA A 148 18.11 12.67 -6.41
C ALA A 148 17.35 11.85 -7.46
N SER A 149 17.41 10.51 -7.41
CA SER A 149 16.67 9.67 -8.37
C SER A 149 15.15 9.84 -8.29
N LEU A 150 14.63 10.35 -7.16
CA LEU A 150 13.21 10.69 -7.04
C LEU A 150 12.81 11.92 -7.87
N LEU A 151 13.75 12.86 -8.08
CA LEU A 151 13.52 14.07 -8.89
C LEU A 151 13.59 13.77 -10.39
N ASP A 152 14.37 12.76 -10.77
CA ASP A 152 14.53 12.30 -12.15
C ASP A 152 13.35 11.43 -12.64
N GLY A 153 12.31 11.26 -11.81
CA GLY A 153 11.08 10.54 -12.15
C GLY A 153 11.17 9.02 -11.98
N ASP A 154 12.27 8.51 -11.41
CA ASP A 154 12.53 7.09 -11.19
C ASP A 154 11.87 6.58 -9.89
N VAL A 155 10.62 7.02 -9.63
CA VAL A 155 9.84 6.58 -8.47
C VAL A 155 9.37 5.14 -8.73
N PRO A 156 9.81 4.15 -7.94
CA PRO A 156 9.25 2.82 -8.06
C PRO A 156 7.80 2.87 -7.54
N GLY A 157 6.84 2.68 -8.45
CA GLY A 157 5.42 3.02 -8.20
C GLY A 157 4.65 3.39 -9.47
N ALA A 158 5.36 3.74 -10.55
CA ALA A 158 4.82 4.15 -11.86
C ALA A 158 3.93 3.12 -12.61
N ARG A 159 3.50 2.01 -11.97
CA ARG A 159 2.65 0.97 -12.58
C ARG A 159 1.41 0.60 -11.76
N ARG A 160 0.87 1.49 -10.91
CA ARG A 160 -0.44 1.29 -10.25
C ARG A 160 -1.62 1.83 -11.06
N ARG A 161 -1.63 1.56 -12.37
CA ARG A 161 -2.80 1.78 -13.23
C ARG A 161 -3.45 0.45 -13.57
N VAL A 162 -4.77 0.39 -13.65
CA VAL A 162 -5.49 -0.81 -14.09
C VAL A 162 -6.43 -0.50 -15.22
N LEU A 163 -6.58 -1.46 -16.12
CA LEU A 163 -7.56 -1.42 -17.19
C LEU A 163 -8.80 -2.21 -16.76
N LEU A 164 -9.94 -1.53 -16.66
CA LEU A 164 -11.23 -2.12 -16.31
C LEU A 164 -12.02 -2.41 -17.59
N ILE A 165 -12.34 -3.68 -17.83
CA ILE A 165 -13.03 -4.11 -19.05
C ILE A 165 -14.38 -4.70 -18.73
N GLY A 166 -15.45 -4.18 -19.34
CA GLY A 166 -16.77 -4.80 -19.25
C GLY A 166 -17.94 -3.91 -19.62
N ALA A 167 -19.12 -4.54 -19.75
CA ALA A 167 -20.34 -3.90 -20.24
C ALA A 167 -21.07 -3.03 -19.20
N ARG A 168 -20.84 -3.23 -17.90
CA ARG A 168 -21.57 -2.53 -16.82
C ARG A 168 -20.87 -1.22 -16.42
N VAL A 169 -20.98 -0.21 -17.28
CA VAL A 169 -20.30 1.10 -17.11
C VAL A 169 -20.50 1.71 -15.73
N ALA A 170 -21.72 1.70 -15.17
CA ALA A 170 -21.99 2.28 -13.86
C ALA A 170 -21.31 1.52 -12.69
N LEU A 171 -21.08 0.21 -12.82
CA LEU A 171 -20.30 -0.54 -11.83
C LEU A 171 -18.81 -0.24 -11.99
N LEU A 172 -18.31 -0.24 -13.22
CA LEU A 172 -16.91 0.07 -13.50
C LEU A 172 -16.54 1.50 -13.10
N ALA A 173 -17.43 2.47 -13.28
CA ALA A 173 -17.23 3.84 -12.83
C ALA A 173 -17.12 3.93 -11.30
N ARG A 174 -17.96 3.20 -10.55
CA ARG A 174 -17.87 3.14 -9.08
C ARG A 174 -16.60 2.41 -8.63
N LEU A 175 -16.21 1.35 -9.31
CA LEU A 175 -14.95 0.65 -9.05
C LEU A 175 -13.76 1.56 -9.33
N ALA A 176 -13.72 2.23 -10.47
CA ALA A 176 -12.67 3.18 -10.83
C ALA A 176 -12.59 4.34 -9.83
N ALA A 177 -13.72 4.86 -9.37
CA ALA A 177 -13.76 5.86 -8.32
C ALA A 177 -13.15 5.33 -7.01
N ALA A 178 -13.56 4.14 -6.57
CA ALA A 178 -13.03 3.52 -5.35
C ALA A 178 -11.52 3.21 -5.46
N LEU A 179 -11.06 2.73 -6.62
CA LEU A 179 -9.64 2.48 -6.91
C LEU A 179 -8.84 3.78 -6.88
N ARG A 180 -9.37 4.86 -7.45
CA ARG A 180 -8.73 6.18 -7.39
C ARG A 180 -8.66 6.72 -5.96
N THR A 181 -9.70 6.50 -5.15
CA THR A 181 -9.65 6.80 -3.71
C THR A 181 -8.55 6.02 -3.00
N ILE A 182 -8.17 4.85 -3.53
CA ILE A 182 -7.04 4.05 -3.05
C ILE A 182 -5.74 4.19 -3.86
N GLY A 183 -5.50 5.34 -4.51
CA GLY A 183 -4.25 5.63 -5.23
C GLY A 183 -4.00 4.79 -6.49
N VAL A 184 -4.95 3.93 -6.88
CA VAL A 184 -4.85 3.11 -8.10
C VAL A 184 -5.54 3.83 -9.25
N GLY A 185 -4.77 4.24 -10.26
CA GLY A 185 -5.31 4.78 -11.50
C GLY A 185 -6.16 3.73 -12.21
N ALA A 186 -7.32 4.11 -12.72
CA ALA A 186 -8.25 3.16 -13.34
C ALA A 186 -8.88 3.77 -14.59
N ASP A 187 -8.66 3.11 -15.72
CA ASP A 187 -9.29 3.45 -16.99
C ASP A 187 -10.33 2.40 -17.35
N ILE A 188 -11.38 2.82 -18.03
CA ILE A 188 -12.49 1.96 -18.41
C ILE A 188 -12.47 1.83 -19.93
N ALA A 189 -12.44 0.60 -20.41
CA ALA A 189 -12.54 0.28 -21.83
C ALA A 189 -13.55 -0.84 -22.08
N HIS A 190 -14.04 -0.93 -23.30
CA HIS A 190 -14.90 -2.03 -23.73
C HIS A 190 -14.09 -3.26 -24.18
N ASP A 191 -12.93 -3.01 -24.80
CA ASP A 191 -11.95 -3.99 -25.25
C ASP A 191 -10.54 -3.36 -25.20
N ALA A 192 -9.53 -4.07 -25.69
CA ALA A 192 -8.16 -3.56 -25.83
C ALA A 192 -7.76 -3.41 -27.31
N ASP A 193 -8.72 -3.44 -28.24
CA ASP A 193 -8.44 -3.40 -29.66
C ASP A 193 -8.06 -1.97 -30.07
N GLY A 194 -6.93 -1.82 -30.77
CA GLY A 194 -6.44 -0.52 -31.22
C GLY A 194 -5.78 0.35 -30.14
N VAL A 195 -5.63 -0.14 -28.90
CA VAL A 195 -4.86 0.54 -27.86
C VAL A 195 -3.35 0.43 -28.19
N PRO A 196 -2.62 1.56 -28.24
CA PRO A 196 -1.18 1.56 -28.50
C PRO A 196 -0.38 0.72 -27.48
N ALA A 197 0.67 0.03 -27.95
CA ALA A 197 1.45 -0.86 -27.11
C ALA A 197 2.18 -0.14 -25.95
N ASP A 198 2.57 1.12 -26.13
CA ASP A 198 3.12 1.99 -25.08
C ASP A 198 2.11 2.30 -23.97
N GLU A 199 0.84 2.52 -24.33
CA GLU A 199 -0.23 2.69 -23.35
C GLU A 199 -0.51 1.41 -22.55
N LEU A 200 -0.55 0.25 -23.23
CA LEU A 200 -0.74 -1.05 -22.58
C LEU A 200 0.34 -1.35 -21.54
N ARG A 201 1.60 -0.96 -21.80
CA ARG A 201 2.72 -1.12 -20.85
C ARG A 201 2.58 -0.29 -19.58
N GLY A 202 1.71 0.72 -19.59
CA GLY A 202 1.40 1.54 -18.43
C GLY A 202 0.51 0.85 -17.39
N TYR A 203 -0.19 -0.22 -17.75
CA TYR A 203 -1.09 -0.93 -16.84
C TYR A 203 -0.38 -2.01 -16.01
N GLY A 204 -0.71 -2.04 -14.72
CA GLY A 204 -0.24 -3.01 -13.73
C GLY A 204 -1.09 -4.27 -13.65
N ALA A 205 -2.37 -4.19 -13.99
CA ALA A 205 -3.32 -5.30 -14.01
C ALA A 205 -4.50 -4.99 -14.93
N VAL A 206 -5.24 -6.03 -15.30
CA VAL A 206 -6.53 -5.93 -16.02
C VAL A 206 -7.61 -6.54 -15.15
N VAL A 207 -8.76 -5.88 -15.03
CA VAL A 207 -9.92 -6.39 -14.28
C VAL A 207 -11.11 -6.56 -15.21
N PHE A 208 -11.57 -7.80 -15.36
CA PHE A 208 -12.72 -8.14 -16.17
C PHE A 208 -14.01 -8.12 -15.36
N GLY A 209 -15.02 -7.45 -15.89
CA GLY A 209 -16.39 -7.60 -15.42
C GLY A 209 -16.92 -9.01 -15.69
N ARG A 210 -17.79 -9.50 -14.80
CA ARG A 210 -18.35 -10.87 -14.87
C ARG A 210 -19.02 -11.22 -16.22
N SER A 211 -19.55 -10.23 -16.93
CA SER A 211 -20.25 -10.43 -18.21
C SER A 211 -19.32 -10.53 -19.43
N VAL A 212 -18.02 -10.28 -19.28
CA VAL A 212 -17.05 -10.42 -20.37
C VAL A 212 -16.92 -11.89 -20.74
N SER A 213 -16.97 -12.21 -22.03
CA SER A 213 -16.84 -13.57 -22.55
C SER A 213 -15.39 -14.06 -22.48
N ALA A 214 -15.19 -15.39 -22.52
CA ALA A 214 -13.83 -15.96 -22.56
C ALA A 214 -13.05 -15.48 -23.79
N GLY A 215 -13.70 -15.34 -24.95
CA GLY A 215 -13.07 -14.87 -26.18
C GLY A 215 -12.56 -13.43 -26.09
N GLU A 216 -13.33 -12.52 -25.48
CA GLU A 216 -12.92 -11.14 -25.22
C GLU A 216 -11.75 -11.07 -24.22
N ARG A 217 -11.79 -11.87 -23.14
CA ARG A 217 -10.66 -11.95 -22.19
C ARG A 217 -9.37 -12.40 -22.88
N ASP A 218 -9.46 -13.41 -23.73
CA ASP A 218 -8.30 -13.93 -24.45
C ASP A 218 -7.78 -12.95 -25.50
N ALA A 219 -8.65 -12.15 -26.12
CA ALA A 219 -8.24 -11.07 -27.01
C ALA A 219 -7.41 -10.02 -26.26
N VAL A 220 -7.86 -9.60 -25.08
CA VAL A 220 -7.13 -8.65 -24.24
C VAL A 220 -5.79 -9.24 -23.78
N ARG A 221 -5.75 -10.49 -23.33
CA ARG A 221 -4.50 -11.17 -22.98
C ARG A 221 -3.51 -11.19 -24.14
N ARG A 222 -3.99 -11.46 -25.36
CA ARG A 222 -3.15 -11.41 -26.58
C ARG A 222 -2.66 -10.00 -26.90
N ALA A 223 -3.47 -8.96 -26.68
CA ALA A 223 -3.05 -7.58 -26.89
C ALA A 223 -1.88 -7.19 -25.96
N PHE A 224 -1.99 -7.51 -24.66
CA PHE A 224 -0.90 -7.30 -23.70
C PHE A 224 0.36 -8.11 -24.02
N ALA A 225 0.20 -9.39 -24.37
CA ALA A 225 1.32 -10.22 -24.80
C ALA A 225 1.99 -9.67 -26.06
N GLY A 226 1.22 -9.17 -27.04
CA GLY A 226 1.72 -8.51 -28.24
C GLY A 226 2.45 -7.20 -27.95
N ALA A 227 2.10 -6.49 -26.88
CA ALA A 227 2.82 -5.32 -26.39
C ALA A 227 4.11 -5.69 -25.60
N GLY A 228 4.35 -6.97 -25.34
CA GLY A 228 5.53 -7.46 -24.61
C GLY A 228 5.43 -7.31 -23.09
N VAL A 229 4.21 -7.27 -22.54
CA VAL A 229 3.96 -7.22 -21.10
C VAL A 229 3.05 -8.36 -20.67
N ASP A 230 3.41 -9.01 -19.57
CA ASP A 230 2.56 -9.98 -18.89
C ASP A 230 2.00 -9.34 -17.63
N VAL A 231 0.69 -9.14 -17.58
CA VAL A 231 -0.01 -8.48 -16.47
C VAL A 231 -1.09 -9.40 -15.91
N PRO A 232 -1.26 -9.44 -14.58
CA PRO A 232 -2.29 -10.24 -13.96
C PRO A 232 -3.67 -9.78 -14.44
N CYS A 233 -4.45 -10.75 -14.90
CA CYS A 233 -5.82 -10.58 -15.34
C CYS A 233 -6.76 -11.11 -14.27
N VAL A 234 -7.56 -10.24 -13.68
CA VAL A 234 -8.49 -10.55 -12.59
C VAL A 234 -9.89 -10.74 -13.16
N ASP A 235 -10.46 -11.92 -12.96
CA ASP A 235 -11.88 -12.14 -13.17
C ASP A 235 -12.65 -11.69 -11.92
N GLY A 236 -13.42 -10.61 -12.05
CA GLY A 236 -14.20 -10.07 -10.95
C GLY A 236 -15.21 -11.11 -10.44
N PHE A 237 -15.06 -11.52 -9.17
CA PHE A 237 -15.87 -12.57 -8.56
C PHE A 237 -17.36 -12.18 -8.55
N ALA A 238 -17.62 -10.95 -8.10
CA ALA A 238 -18.97 -10.48 -7.90
C ALA A 238 -19.06 -8.96 -8.10
N PRO A 239 -20.25 -8.41 -8.41
CA PRO A 239 -20.45 -6.97 -8.62
C PRO A 239 -20.48 -6.17 -7.30
N VAL A 240 -19.54 -6.47 -6.39
CA VAL A 240 -19.40 -5.89 -5.06
C VAL A 240 -18.11 -5.06 -5.08
N VAL A 241 -18.25 -3.72 -5.07
CA VAL A 241 -17.11 -2.81 -5.26
C VAL A 241 -15.97 -3.07 -4.26
N PRO A 242 -16.20 -3.19 -2.94
CA PRO A 242 -15.11 -3.47 -1.99
C PRO A 242 -14.37 -4.79 -2.25
N LEU A 243 -15.08 -5.81 -2.73
CA LEU A 243 -14.49 -7.10 -3.10
C LEU A 243 -13.63 -6.97 -4.37
N LEU A 244 -14.13 -6.28 -5.39
CA LEU A 244 -13.39 -6.04 -6.63
C LEU A 244 -12.14 -5.18 -6.39
N VAL A 245 -12.23 -4.20 -5.49
CA VAL A 245 -11.06 -3.42 -5.03
C VAL A 245 -10.04 -4.36 -4.39
N ALA A 246 -10.46 -5.22 -3.45
CA ALA A 246 -9.57 -6.19 -2.80
C ALA A 246 -8.90 -7.15 -3.79
N GLN A 247 -9.65 -7.66 -4.79
CA GLN A 247 -9.08 -8.52 -5.84
C GLN A 247 -8.04 -7.77 -6.69
N THR A 248 -8.30 -6.49 -6.96
CA THR A 248 -7.39 -5.63 -7.75
C THR A 248 -6.11 -5.35 -6.96
N GLU A 249 -6.22 -5.02 -5.66
CA GLU A 249 -5.08 -4.84 -4.77
C GLU A 249 -4.20 -6.09 -4.71
N GLN A 250 -4.82 -7.27 -4.53
CA GLN A 250 -4.09 -8.55 -4.53
C GLN A 250 -3.34 -8.78 -5.85
N ALA A 251 -3.94 -8.41 -7.00
CA ALA A 251 -3.30 -8.58 -8.30
C ALA A 251 -2.16 -7.60 -8.56
N LEU A 252 -2.26 -6.38 -8.04
CA LEU A 252 -1.20 -5.38 -8.11
C LEU A 252 -0.04 -5.69 -7.17
N GLU A 253 -0.23 -6.57 -6.18
CA GLU A 253 0.79 -6.97 -5.21
C GLU A 253 1.88 -7.84 -5.84
N ARG A 254 2.99 -7.19 -6.24
CA ARG A 254 4.12 -7.80 -6.95
C ARG A 254 5.32 -8.14 -6.04
N GLY A 255 5.24 -7.90 -4.74
CA GLY A 255 6.35 -8.18 -3.81
C GLY A 255 6.67 -9.68 -3.68
N PRO A 256 7.94 -10.07 -3.47
CA PRO A 256 8.32 -11.46 -3.16
C PRO A 256 7.50 -12.02 -1.99
N ARG A 257 7.02 -13.27 -2.09
CA ARG A 257 6.13 -13.88 -1.08
C ARG A 257 6.75 -13.94 0.32
N ASP A 258 8.06 -14.12 0.40
CA ASP A 258 8.87 -14.14 1.62
C ASP A 258 8.90 -12.80 2.37
N ARG A 259 8.53 -11.69 1.72
CA ARG A 259 8.45 -10.36 2.33
C ARG A 259 7.03 -9.98 2.77
N ARG A 260 6.04 -10.86 2.54
CA ARG A 260 4.63 -10.60 2.87
C ARG A 260 4.31 -11.12 4.26
N ARG A 261 3.62 -10.30 5.05
CA ARG A 261 3.16 -10.71 6.39
C ARG A 261 2.06 -11.76 6.31
N LEU A 262 1.19 -11.65 5.32
CA LEU A 262 0.13 -12.61 5.01
C LEU A 262 0.43 -13.28 3.66
N THR A 263 0.52 -14.60 3.65
CA THR A 263 1.00 -15.35 2.46
C THR A 263 -0.06 -16.27 1.87
N GLU A 264 -0.96 -16.77 2.70
CA GLU A 264 -2.03 -17.69 2.29
C GLU A 264 -3.35 -17.30 2.94
N LEU A 265 -4.43 -17.41 2.15
CA LEU A 265 -5.81 -17.37 2.60
C LEU A 265 -6.57 -18.44 1.81
N THR A 266 -7.10 -19.42 2.53
CA THR A 266 -8.03 -20.41 1.96
C THR A 266 -9.29 -20.47 2.79
N ALA A 267 -10.38 -20.90 2.17
CA ALA A 267 -11.66 -21.04 2.84
C ALA A 267 -12.37 -22.29 2.35
N ALA A 268 -12.61 -23.23 3.25
CA ALA A 268 -13.27 -24.49 2.94
C ALA A 268 -14.20 -24.89 4.09
N GLY A 269 -15.42 -25.28 3.75
CA GLY A 269 -16.40 -25.77 4.72
C GLY A 269 -16.75 -24.73 5.79
N ASP A 270 -16.30 -24.96 7.01
CA ASP A 270 -16.62 -24.17 8.21
C ASP A 270 -15.45 -23.32 8.74
N ALA A 271 -14.37 -23.18 7.98
CA ALA A 271 -13.19 -22.44 8.44
C ALA A 271 -12.44 -21.72 7.32
N ALA A 272 -11.82 -20.61 7.71
CA ALA A 272 -10.79 -19.95 6.93
C ALA A 272 -9.42 -20.27 7.53
N GLU A 273 -8.47 -20.58 6.67
CA GLU A 273 -7.08 -20.77 7.07
C GLU A 273 -6.24 -19.60 6.54
N LEU A 274 -5.42 -19.03 7.43
CA LEU A 274 -4.51 -17.93 7.12
C LEU A 274 -3.09 -18.32 7.49
N GLU A 275 -2.12 -17.98 6.65
CA GLU A 275 -0.70 -18.15 6.97
C GLU A 275 0.00 -16.80 7.09
N VAL A 276 0.54 -16.55 8.29
CA VAL A 276 1.21 -15.31 8.67
C VAL A 276 2.69 -15.57 8.96
N THR A 277 3.59 -14.76 8.41
CA THR A 277 5.05 -14.94 8.54
C THR A 277 5.66 -14.10 9.67
N SER A 278 4.95 -13.08 10.13
CA SER A 278 5.38 -12.16 11.19
C SER A 278 4.17 -11.66 11.96
N SER A 279 4.26 -11.44 13.28
CA SER A 279 3.13 -10.95 14.07
C SER A 279 2.50 -9.70 13.44
N CYS A 280 1.20 -9.76 13.17
CA CYS A 280 0.47 -8.67 12.52
C CYS A 280 -1.03 -8.71 12.84
N ARG A 281 -1.67 -7.55 12.84
CA ARG A 281 -3.12 -7.44 12.89
C ARG A 281 -3.73 -7.89 11.56
N VAL A 282 -4.67 -8.82 11.62
CA VAL A 282 -5.42 -9.32 10.48
C VAL A 282 -6.89 -9.00 10.68
N ARG A 283 -7.50 -8.40 9.66
CA ARG A 283 -8.97 -8.28 9.55
C ARG A 283 -9.47 -9.21 8.48
N LEU A 284 -10.38 -10.10 8.84
CA LEU A 284 -11.05 -11.04 7.95
C LEU A 284 -12.52 -10.65 7.81
N THR A 285 -12.92 -10.30 6.59
CA THR A 285 -14.29 -9.88 6.26
C THR A 285 -14.90 -10.83 5.24
N ALA A 286 -16.13 -11.27 5.48
CA ALA A 286 -16.92 -12.05 4.54
C ALA A 286 -17.86 -11.18 3.73
N TYR A 287 -17.91 -11.44 2.42
CA TYR A 287 -18.87 -10.89 1.47
C TYR A 287 -19.75 -12.02 0.95
N ARG A 288 -21.04 -12.00 1.29
CA ARG A 288 -22.01 -13.01 0.89
C ARG A 288 -23.05 -12.41 -0.03
N ILE A 289 -23.36 -13.12 -1.11
CA ILE A 289 -24.41 -12.73 -2.05
C ILE A 289 -25.58 -13.69 -1.88
N ASP A 290 -26.75 -13.13 -1.56
CA ASP A 290 -27.96 -13.92 -1.49
C ASP A 290 -28.60 -14.14 -2.87
N ARG A 291 -29.66 -14.96 -2.90
CA ARG A 291 -30.38 -15.29 -4.15
C ARG A 291 -31.03 -14.09 -4.83
N LEU A 292 -31.19 -12.97 -4.12
CA LEU A 292 -31.73 -11.72 -4.64
C LEU A 292 -30.62 -10.74 -5.04
N SER A 293 -29.37 -11.22 -5.16
CA SER A 293 -28.18 -10.41 -5.46
C SER A 293 -27.88 -9.31 -4.43
N ARG A 294 -28.39 -9.43 -3.19
CA ARG A 294 -28.05 -8.49 -2.12
C ARG A 294 -26.74 -8.92 -1.46
N THR A 295 -25.88 -7.94 -1.21
CA THR A 295 -24.60 -8.15 -0.56
C THR A 295 -24.77 -8.03 0.94
N HIS A 296 -24.25 -9.02 1.67
CA HIS A 296 -24.14 -9.03 3.13
C HIS A 296 -22.67 -9.04 3.48
N ILE A 297 -22.25 -8.08 4.29
CA ILE A 297 -20.86 -7.92 4.74
C ILE A 297 -20.80 -8.26 6.21
N ARG A 298 -19.80 -9.03 6.64
CA ARG A 298 -19.61 -9.38 8.05
C ARG A 298 -18.14 -9.50 8.39
N ASP A 299 -17.71 -8.82 9.43
CA ASP A 299 -16.39 -9.03 10.01
C ASP A 299 -16.39 -10.33 10.82
N LEU A 300 -15.48 -11.21 10.48
CA LEU A 300 -15.33 -12.53 11.07
C LEU A 300 -14.23 -12.57 12.13
N PHE A 301 -13.18 -11.79 11.91
CA PHE A 301 -12.04 -11.69 12.80
C PHE A 301 -11.37 -10.33 12.64
N ASP A 302 -10.97 -9.74 13.76
CA ASP A 302 -10.11 -8.56 13.80
C ASP A 302 -9.22 -8.70 15.05
N GLY A 303 -7.94 -8.97 14.84
CA GLY A 303 -7.00 -9.22 15.93
C GLY A 303 -5.57 -9.45 15.46
N VAL A 304 -4.64 -9.53 16.41
CA VAL A 304 -3.24 -9.83 16.13
C VAL A 304 -3.03 -11.34 16.04
N LEU A 305 -2.36 -11.79 14.99
CA LEU A 305 -1.97 -13.17 14.77
C LEU A 305 -0.45 -13.28 14.84
N GLU A 306 0.05 -14.24 15.60
CA GLU A 306 1.47 -14.59 15.67
C GLU A 306 1.94 -15.30 14.39
N PRO A 307 3.25 -15.43 14.13
CA PRO A 307 3.75 -16.20 12.99
C PRO A 307 3.24 -17.65 13.03
N GLY A 308 2.67 -18.12 11.92
CA GLY A 308 2.15 -19.48 11.76
C GLY A 308 0.85 -19.57 10.99
N ARG A 309 0.25 -20.76 11.01
CA ARG A 309 -1.06 -21.03 10.43
C ARG A 309 -2.16 -20.85 11.46
N HIS A 310 -3.20 -20.11 11.09
CA HIS A 310 -4.34 -19.78 11.94
C HIS A 310 -5.62 -20.25 11.30
N ARG A 311 -6.52 -20.78 12.13
CA ARG A 311 -7.85 -21.21 11.70
C ARG A 311 -8.89 -20.30 12.34
N VAL A 312 -9.67 -19.63 11.51
CA VAL A 312 -10.81 -18.82 11.95
C VAL A 312 -12.10 -19.55 11.62
N PRO A 313 -12.96 -19.87 12.60
CA PRO A 313 -14.23 -20.54 12.35
C PRO A 313 -15.17 -19.61 11.57
N LEU A 314 -15.82 -20.17 10.55
CA LEU A 314 -16.80 -19.49 9.72
C LEU A 314 -18.20 -19.85 10.21
N ASP A 315 -18.99 -18.83 10.57
CA ASP A 315 -20.41 -19.03 10.81
C ASP A 315 -21.09 -19.44 9.50
N GLY A 316 -21.73 -20.61 9.46
CA GLY A 316 -22.42 -21.14 8.28
C GLY A 316 -23.49 -20.19 7.72
N ARG A 317 -24.02 -19.24 8.50
CA ARG A 317 -24.89 -18.18 7.98
C ARG A 317 -24.11 -17.09 7.24
N ALA A 318 -22.90 -16.77 7.69
CA ALA A 318 -22.05 -15.73 7.12
C ALA A 318 -21.49 -16.14 5.76
N VAL A 319 -21.29 -17.43 5.51
CA VAL A 319 -20.70 -17.96 4.26
C VAL A 319 -21.67 -18.80 3.42
N LYS A 320 -22.97 -18.70 3.69
CA LYS A 320 -24.00 -19.46 2.95
C LYS A 320 -24.14 -18.98 1.50
N GLY A 321 -23.97 -19.87 0.54
CA GLY A 321 -24.29 -19.61 -0.87
C GLY A 321 -23.06 -19.25 -1.68
N GLU A 322 -23.07 -18.07 -2.30
CA GLU A 322 -21.92 -17.47 -2.99
C GLU A 322 -21.25 -16.51 -1.99
N ALA A 323 -20.06 -16.88 -1.52
CA ALA A 323 -19.37 -16.18 -0.44
C ALA A 323 -17.88 -16.06 -0.74
N TYR A 324 -17.33 -14.91 -0.35
CA TYR A 324 -15.94 -14.53 -0.57
C TYR A 324 -15.36 -14.00 0.71
N LEU A 325 -14.10 -14.30 0.98
CA LEU A 325 -13.36 -13.76 2.11
C LEU A 325 -12.30 -12.80 1.63
N VAL A 326 -12.13 -11.71 2.38
CA VAL A 326 -11.04 -10.76 2.22
C VAL A 326 -10.29 -10.70 3.54
N ALA A 327 -9.01 -11.04 3.52
CA ALA A 327 -8.09 -10.85 4.63
C ALA A 327 -7.19 -9.64 4.33
N ARG A 328 -7.14 -8.68 5.26
CA ARG A 328 -6.31 -7.47 5.17
C ARG A 328 -5.32 -7.41 6.32
N THR A 329 -4.09 -7.03 5.99
CA THR A 329 -3.03 -6.65 6.94
C THR A 329 -2.42 -5.31 6.50
N GLY A 330 -1.58 -4.70 7.34
CA GLY A 330 -0.80 -3.50 6.98
C GLY A 330 0.19 -3.78 5.85
N GLY A 331 -0.29 -3.74 4.61
CA GLY A 331 0.49 -3.96 3.38
C GLY A 331 0.19 -5.23 2.59
N THR A 332 -0.84 -6.02 2.92
CA THR A 332 -1.23 -7.17 2.07
C THR A 332 -2.72 -7.42 2.13
N VAL A 333 -3.31 -7.73 0.96
CA VAL A 333 -4.70 -8.12 0.81
C VAL A 333 -4.74 -9.47 0.10
N LEU A 334 -5.44 -10.44 0.70
CA LEU A 334 -5.77 -11.71 0.07
C LEU A 334 -7.28 -11.87 -0.01
N VAL A 335 -7.73 -12.47 -1.10
CA VAL A 335 -9.12 -12.71 -1.45
C VAL A 335 -9.25 -14.15 -1.91
N THR A 336 -10.27 -14.84 -1.40
CA THR A 336 -10.62 -16.19 -1.84
C THR A 336 -12.13 -16.35 -1.93
N GLU A 337 -12.58 -17.22 -2.83
CA GLU A 337 -13.93 -17.80 -2.75
C GLU A 337 -13.97 -18.83 -1.62
N VAL A 338 -15.13 -18.97 -0.98
CA VAL A 338 -15.39 -20.04 -0.01
C VAL A 338 -15.77 -21.30 -0.77
N ALA A 339 -14.85 -22.28 -0.81
CA ALA A 339 -15.11 -23.58 -1.41
C ALA A 339 -16.13 -24.36 -0.58
N ARG A 340 -17.06 -25.02 -1.29
CA ARG A 340 -18.02 -25.95 -0.67
C ARG A 340 -17.44 -27.35 -0.53
#